data_AF-A0A421CSV5-F1
#
_entry.id   AF-A0A421CSV5-F1
#
_cell.length_a   1.000
_cell.length_b   1.000
_cell.length_c   1.000
_cell.angle_alpha   90.00
_cell.angle_beta   90.00
_cell.angle_gamma   90.00
#
_symmetry.space_group_name_H-M   'P 1'
#
loop_
_entity.id
_entity.type
_entity.pdbx_description
1 polymer ?
#
loop_
_entity_poly.entity_id
_entity_poly.type
_entity_poly.pdbx_seq_one_letter_code
_entity_poly.pdbx_strand_id
1 'polypeptide(L)'
;MPPSISPPLTLIVATTPIRTENLPHGLRLGIGLNGTLPWPRIKTDMAFFARVTSRPPRPGTTNAIIMGRKTYDSLPQNLRPLAKRVNVVISRDTTGSVRERIMRELEVKKNKAALAAAAAAEQARTQAQEKVQEQPQTDAL
;
A
#
# COMPACT_ATOMS: atom_id res chain seq x y z
N MET A 1 17.96 -32.97 -0.10
CA MET A 1 17.07 -31.81 0.08
C MET A 1 17.21 -30.91 -1.14
N PRO A 2 16.12 -30.51 -1.81
CA PRO A 2 16.21 -29.44 -2.79
C PRO A 2 16.61 -28.13 -2.07
N PRO A 3 17.45 -27.27 -2.68
CA PRO A 3 17.85 -26.02 -2.06
C PRO A 3 16.63 -25.10 -1.91
N SER A 4 16.44 -24.57 -0.71
CA SER A 4 15.48 -23.50 -0.42
C SER A 4 15.97 -22.22 -1.12
N ILE A 5 15.42 -21.92 -2.29
CA ILE A 5 15.67 -20.64 -2.96
C ILE A 5 14.85 -19.59 -2.23
N SER A 6 15.50 -18.81 -1.37
CA SER A 6 14.89 -17.62 -0.78
C SER A 6 14.52 -16.64 -1.91
N PRO A 7 13.34 -16.00 -1.87
CA PRO A 7 12.98 -15.02 -2.88
C PRO A 7 13.99 -13.85 -2.87
N PRO A 8 14.38 -13.32 -4.04
CA PRO A 8 15.36 -12.23 -4.11
C PRO A 8 14.80 -10.94 -3.50
N LEU A 9 15.65 -10.18 -2.82
CA LEU A 9 15.29 -8.87 -2.30
C LEU A 9 15.26 -7.85 -3.45
N THR A 10 14.10 -7.24 -3.70
CA THR A 10 13.92 -6.25 -4.77
C THR A 10 13.85 -4.85 -4.20
N LEU A 11 14.75 -3.95 -4.64
CA LEU A 11 14.69 -2.53 -4.34
C LEU A 11 13.88 -1.80 -5.42
N ILE A 12 12.85 -1.07 -5.01
CA ILE A 12 12.05 -0.21 -5.89
C ILE A 12 12.28 1.26 -5.49
N VAL A 13 12.75 2.07 -6.44
CA VAL A 13 13.11 3.47 -6.19
C VAL A 13 12.91 4.29 -7.46
N ALA A 14 12.41 5.51 -7.31
CA ALA A 14 12.44 6.54 -8.34
C ALA A 14 13.55 7.53 -7.99
N THR A 15 14.33 7.95 -8.99
CA THR A 15 15.51 8.81 -8.79
C THR A 15 15.53 9.92 -9.83
N THR A 16 15.99 11.11 -9.45
CA THR A 16 16.31 12.19 -10.39
C THR A 16 17.83 12.38 -10.50
N PRO A 17 18.42 12.40 -11.71
CA PRO A 17 19.84 12.67 -11.89
C PRO A 17 20.17 14.13 -11.57
N ILE A 18 21.17 14.35 -10.71
CA ILE A 18 21.69 15.67 -10.34
C ILE A 18 23.15 15.71 -10.77
N ARG A 19 23.48 16.60 -11.72
CA ARG A 19 24.86 16.81 -12.14
C ARG A 19 25.56 17.75 -11.16
N THR A 20 26.76 17.38 -10.74
CA THR A 20 27.59 18.18 -9.84
C THR A 20 29.00 18.21 -10.36
N GLU A 21 29.50 19.41 -10.68
CA GLU A 21 30.78 19.60 -11.37
C GLU A 21 31.99 19.19 -10.50
N ASN A 22 31.83 19.13 -9.17
CA ASN A 22 32.91 18.88 -8.22
C ASN A 22 32.95 17.45 -7.64
N LEU A 23 32.36 16.44 -8.30
CA LEU A 23 32.39 15.04 -7.83
C LEU A 23 33.08 14.09 -8.81
N PRO A 24 33.82 13.08 -8.33
CA PRO A 24 34.60 12.15 -9.15
C PRO A 24 33.77 11.34 -10.17
N HIS A 25 32.45 11.26 -10.00
CA HIS A 25 31.53 10.60 -10.95
C HIS A 25 30.49 11.53 -11.58
N GLY A 26 30.55 12.85 -11.27
CA GLY A 26 29.73 13.89 -11.89
C GLY A 26 28.20 13.81 -11.72
N LEU A 27 27.66 12.70 -11.21
CA LEU A 27 26.23 12.39 -11.20
C LEU A 27 25.77 11.80 -9.87
N ARG A 28 24.72 12.37 -9.28
CA ARG A 28 24.03 11.85 -8.09
C ARG A 28 22.58 11.50 -8.43
N LEU A 29 22.02 10.53 -7.71
CA LEU A 29 20.62 10.09 -7.86
C LEU A 29 19.79 10.58 -6.67
N GLY A 30 19.12 11.72 -6.83
CA GLY A 30 18.28 12.31 -5.79
C GLY A 30 16.96 11.55 -5.62
N ILE A 31 16.57 11.27 -4.38
CA ILE A 31 15.36 10.49 -4.05
C ILE A 31 14.41 11.20 -3.07
N GLY A 32 14.86 12.26 -2.41
CA GLY A 32 14.09 12.93 -1.38
C GLY A 32 14.65 14.30 -1.03
N LEU A 33 13.76 15.20 -0.60
CA LEU A 33 14.06 16.53 -0.09
C LEU A 33 13.13 16.80 1.10
N ASN A 34 13.67 17.24 2.24
CA ASN A 34 12.89 17.59 3.44
C ASN A 34 11.88 16.51 3.89
N GLY A 35 12.22 15.23 3.71
CA GLY A 35 11.37 14.11 4.11
C GLY A 35 10.24 13.78 3.14
N THR A 36 10.19 14.39 1.95
CA THR A 36 9.24 14.08 0.88
C THR A 36 9.98 13.81 -0.43
N LEU A 37 9.24 13.46 -1.49
CA LEU A 37 9.80 13.34 -2.84
C LEU A 37 10.23 14.72 -3.36
N PRO A 38 11.34 14.84 -4.11
CA PRO A 38 11.86 16.13 -4.53
C PRO A 38 11.14 16.69 -5.77
N TRP A 39 10.11 15.99 -6.27
CA TRP A 39 9.28 16.38 -7.40
C TRP A 39 7.79 16.42 -7.01
N PRO A 40 6.96 17.21 -7.74
CA PRO A 40 5.51 17.15 -7.63
C PRO A 40 4.97 15.73 -7.88
N ARG A 41 3.74 15.47 -7.44
CA ARG A 41 3.14 14.13 -7.54
C ARG A 41 3.05 13.62 -8.99
N ILE A 42 3.89 12.65 -9.34
CA ILE A 42 3.86 11.94 -10.62
C ILE A 42 2.87 10.77 -10.52
N LYS A 43 1.66 10.94 -11.06
CA LYS A 43 0.58 9.93 -10.94
C LYS A 43 0.98 8.57 -11.52
N THR A 44 1.68 8.54 -12.65
CA THR A 44 2.11 7.31 -13.33
C THR A 44 3.08 6.50 -12.48
N ASP A 45 4.05 7.16 -11.85
CA ASP A 45 5.01 6.51 -10.94
C ASP A 45 4.31 5.96 -9.69
N MET A 46 3.41 6.73 -9.09
CA MET A 46 2.62 6.27 -7.95
C MET A 46 1.74 5.06 -8.29
N ALA A 47 1.14 5.03 -9.48
CA ALA A 47 0.36 3.90 -9.96
C ALA A 47 1.24 2.68 -10.24
N PHE A 48 2.43 2.88 -10.83
CA PHE A 48 3.42 1.84 -11.04
C PHE A 48 3.85 1.21 -9.71
N PHE A 49 4.26 2.03 -8.74
CA PHE A 49 4.65 1.60 -7.41
C PHE A 49 3.52 0.83 -6.72
N ALA A 50 2.29 1.36 -6.73
CA ALA A 50 1.15 0.71 -6.12
C ALA A 50 0.90 -0.67 -6.74
N ARG A 51 0.85 -0.74 -8.07
CA ARG A 51 0.59 -1.97 -8.83
C ARG A 51 1.68 -3.02 -8.65
N VAL A 52 2.95 -2.64 -8.76
CA VAL A 52 4.07 -3.58 -8.63
C VAL A 52 4.14 -4.12 -7.21
N THR A 53 4.02 -3.26 -6.21
CA THR A 53 4.12 -3.70 -4.82
C THR A 53 2.89 -4.44 -4.32
N SER A 54 1.71 -4.24 -4.88
CA SER A 54 0.49 -4.95 -4.46
C SER A 54 0.19 -6.24 -5.23
N ARG A 55 0.88 -6.50 -6.35
CA ARG A 55 0.61 -7.69 -7.18
C ARG A 55 1.34 -8.90 -6.61
N PRO A 56 0.63 -9.89 -6.03
CA PRO A 56 1.28 -11.07 -5.49
C PRO A 56 1.84 -11.96 -6.61
N PRO A 57 2.98 -12.64 -6.38
CA PRO A 57 3.57 -13.55 -7.37
C PRO A 57 2.74 -14.83 -7.57
N ARG A 58 1.95 -15.23 -6.56
CA ARG A 58 1.08 -16.41 -6.60
C ARG A 58 -0.27 -16.11 -5.95
N PRO A 59 -1.37 -16.76 -6.40
CA PRO A 59 -2.66 -16.68 -5.71
C PRO A 59 -2.52 -17.05 -4.22
N GLY A 60 -3.26 -16.37 -3.35
CA GLY A 60 -3.21 -16.58 -1.89
C GLY A 60 -1.96 -16.00 -1.19
N THR A 61 -1.02 -15.39 -1.91
CA THR A 61 0.13 -14.71 -1.29
C THR A 61 -0.08 -13.20 -1.22
N THR A 62 0.66 -12.52 -0.33
CA THR A 62 0.65 -11.05 -0.20
C THR A 62 2.09 -10.56 -0.13
N ASN A 63 2.42 -9.52 -0.91
CA ASN A 63 3.76 -8.94 -0.88
C ASN A 63 4.01 -8.16 0.42
N ALA A 64 5.26 -8.17 0.87
CA ALA A 64 5.74 -7.31 1.94
C ALA A 64 6.48 -6.09 1.38
N ILE A 65 6.25 -4.91 1.97
CA ILE A 65 7.08 -3.72 1.79
C ILE A 65 7.83 -3.48 3.09
N ILE A 66 9.15 -3.42 2.99
CA ILE A 66 10.03 -3.03 4.09
C ILE A 66 10.48 -1.59 3.85
N MET A 67 10.30 -0.73 4.84
CA MET A 67 10.66 0.68 4.76
C MET A 67 11.19 1.21 6.08
N GLY A 68 11.98 2.29 6.03
CA GLY A 68 12.39 3.00 7.24
C GLY A 68 11.24 3.83 7.83
N ARG A 69 11.29 4.09 9.14
CA ARG A 69 10.30 4.92 9.85
C ARG A 69 10.04 6.28 9.19
N LYS A 70 11.08 6.96 8.68
CA LYS A 70 10.94 8.26 8.01
C LYS A 70 10.17 8.16 6.68
N THR A 71 10.38 7.09 5.91
CA THR A 71 9.63 6.82 4.67
C THR A 71 8.17 6.49 4.96
N TYR A 72 7.91 5.79 6.07
CA TYR A 72 6.54 5.57 6.53
C TYR A 72 5.85 6.88 6.93
N ASP A 73 6.55 7.75 7.66
CA ASP A 73 6.03 9.06 8.09
C ASP A 73 5.81 10.02 6.91
N SER A 74 6.55 9.88 5.80
CA SER A 74 6.37 10.71 4.60
C SER A 74 5.10 10.39 3.80
N LEU A 75 4.45 9.26 4.09
CA LEU A 75 3.19 8.90 3.46
C LEU A 75 2.03 9.72 4.05
N PRO A 76 1.07 10.16 3.21
CA PRO A 76 -0.17 10.75 3.70
C PRO A 76 -0.89 9.85 4.73
N GLN A 77 -1.39 10.45 5.82
CA GLN A 77 -1.98 9.72 6.95
C GLN A 77 -3.17 8.82 6.54
N ASN A 78 -3.92 9.20 5.51
CA ASN A 78 -5.03 8.43 4.96
C ASN A 78 -4.58 7.18 4.16
N LEU A 79 -3.35 7.18 3.65
CA LEU A 79 -2.82 6.09 2.83
C LEU A 79 -2.02 5.08 3.65
N ARG A 80 -1.46 5.49 4.79
CA ARG A 80 -0.77 4.58 5.71
C ARG A 80 -1.75 3.81 6.59
N PRO A 81 -1.45 2.55 6.94
CA PRO A 81 -0.52 1.63 6.27
C PRO A 81 -0.99 1.28 4.85
N LEU A 82 -0.10 0.98 3.91
CA LEU A 82 -0.48 0.74 2.51
C LEU A 82 -1.36 -0.51 2.35
N ALA A 83 -2.54 -0.38 1.76
CA ALA A 83 -3.49 -1.49 1.60
C ALA A 83 -2.96 -2.59 0.67
N LYS A 84 -3.45 -3.82 0.84
CA LYS A 84 -3.12 -5.04 0.06
C LYS A 84 -1.64 -5.48 0.12
N ARG A 85 -0.92 -5.06 1.16
CA ARG A 85 0.50 -5.34 1.38
C ARG A 85 0.78 -5.52 2.87
N VAL A 86 1.75 -6.37 3.21
CA VAL A 86 2.32 -6.42 4.56
C VAL A 86 3.28 -5.24 4.68
N ASN A 87 3.05 -4.34 5.64
CA ASN A 87 3.90 -3.16 5.85
C ASN A 87 4.86 -3.44 7.02
N VAL A 88 6.16 -3.43 6.75
CA VAL A 88 7.23 -3.63 7.74
C VAL A 88 7.99 -2.32 7.90
N VAL A 89 7.94 -1.73 9.09
CA VAL A 89 8.58 -0.44 9.40
C VAL A 89 9.77 -0.67 10.31
N ILE A 90 10.96 -0.31 9.84
CA ILE A 90 12.20 -0.42 10.59
C ILE A 90 12.44 0.88 11.37
N SER A 91 12.64 0.74 12.68
CA SER A 91 12.98 1.83 13.60
C SER A 91 14.06 1.35 14.59
N ARG A 92 14.84 2.31 15.10
CA ARG A 92 15.79 2.10 16.20
C ARG A 92 15.20 2.46 17.57
N ASP A 93 13.92 2.84 17.59
CA ASP A 93 13.20 3.17 18.83
C ASP A 93 13.03 1.91 19.67
N THR A 94 13.69 1.89 20.84
CA THR A 94 13.62 0.79 21.81
C THR A 94 12.47 0.95 22.80
N THR A 95 11.84 2.13 22.87
CA THR A 95 10.74 2.41 23.82
C THR A 95 9.43 1.75 23.44
N GLY A 96 9.27 1.35 22.18
CA GLY A 96 8.03 0.76 21.65
C GLY A 96 6.98 1.79 21.20
N SER A 97 7.19 3.08 21.45
CA SER A 97 6.26 4.15 21.07
C SER A 97 5.92 4.13 19.57
N VAL A 98 6.93 3.93 18.71
CA VAL A 98 6.72 3.82 17.26
C VAL A 98 5.84 2.62 16.91
N ARG A 99 6.06 1.47 17.56
CA ARG A 99 5.28 0.25 17.33
C ARG A 99 3.81 0.47 17.70
N GLU A 100 3.55 1.00 18.89
CA GLU A 100 2.19 1.26 19.37
C GLU A 100 1.42 2.21 18.44
N ARG A 101 2.07 3.28 17.98
CA ARG A 101 1.49 4.24 17.04
C ARG A 101 1.09 3.55 15.72
N ILE A 102 1.99 2.74 15.14
CA ILE A 102 1.74 2.04 13.88
C ILE A 102 0.62 1.00 14.04
N MET A 103 0.59 0.28 15.17
CA MET A 103 -0.47 -0.67 15.47
C MET A 103 -1.84 0.02 15.61
N ARG A 104 -1.90 1.20 16.22
CA ARG A 104 -3.13 2.02 16.27
C ARG A 104 -3.60 2.43 14.87
N GLU A 105 -2.70 2.86 14.00
CA GLU A 105 -3.04 3.21 12.62
C GLU A 105 -3.53 2.00 11.81
N LEU A 106 -2.93 0.82 12.02
CA LEU A 106 -3.41 -0.43 11.45
C LEU A 106 -4.83 -0.75 11.91
N GLU A 107 -5.12 -0.60 13.20
CA GLU A 107 -6.41 -0.91 13.77
C GLU A 107 -7.51 0.01 13.25
N VAL A 108 -7.25 1.32 13.21
CA VAL A 108 -8.17 2.30 12.60
C VAL A 108 -8.49 1.93 11.15
N LYS A 109 -7.49 1.48 10.39
CA LYS A 109 -7.67 1.09 8.99
C LYS A 109 -8.46 -0.20 8.83
N LYS A 110 -8.23 -1.20 9.71
CA LYS A 110 -9.00 -2.45 9.75
C LYS A 110 -10.47 -2.16 10.08
N ASN A 111 -10.73 -1.34 11.09
CA ASN A 111 -12.09 -0.96 11.49
C ASN A 111 -12.80 -0.23 10.36
N LYS A 112 -12.13 0.72 9.69
CA LYS A 112 -12.67 1.39 8.51
C LYS A 112 -12.97 0.43 7.36
N ALA A 113 -12.10 -0.54 7.11
CA ALA A 113 -12.32 -1.55 6.08
C ALA A 113 -13.47 -2.51 6.43
N ALA A 114 -13.60 -2.90 7.70
CA ALA A 114 -14.68 -3.76 8.19
C ALA A 114 -16.05 -3.05 8.09
N LEU A 115 -16.13 -1.79 8.50
CA LEU A 115 -17.34 -0.97 8.35
C LEU A 115 -17.73 -0.81 6.87
N ALA A 116 -16.76 -0.54 5.99
CA ALA A 116 -17.01 -0.45 4.56
C ALA A 116 -17.48 -1.78 3.94
N ALA A 117 -16.92 -2.91 4.40
CA ALA A 117 -17.34 -4.24 3.96
C ALA A 117 -18.76 -4.59 4.45
N ALA A 118 -19.10 -4.23 5.69
CA ALA A 118 -20.44 -4.42 6.24
C ALA A 118 -21.48 -3.60 5.47
N ALA A 119 -21.20 -2.31 5.21
CA ALA A 119 -22.08 -1.45 4.43
C ALA A 119 -22.26 -1.96 2.98
N ALA A 120 -21.21 -2.44 2.34
CA ALA A 120 -21.30 -3.03 1.00
C ALA A 120 -22.12 -4.33 0.99
N ALA A 121 -22.01 -5.16 2.04
CA ALA A 121 -22.79 -6.38 2.18
C ALA A 121 -24.28 -6.08 2.44
N GLU A 122 -24.58 -5.04 3.21
CA GLU A 122 -25.95 -4.57 3.45
C GLU A 122 -26.57 -4.01 2.17
N GLN A 123 -25.86 -3.15 1.43
CA GLN A 123 -26.29 -2.66 0.12
C GLN A 123 -26.56 -3.80 -0.87
N ALA A 124 -25.70 -4.81 -0.91
CA ALA A 124 -25.90 -5.99 -1.76
C ALA A 124 -27.13 -6.82 -1.34
N ARG A 125 -27.44 -6.89 -0.03
CA ARG A 125 -28.65 -7.55 0.48
C ARG A 125 -29.92 -6.79 0.11
N THR A 126 -29.94 -5.47 0.27
CA THR A 126 -31.09 -4.62 -0.10
C THR A 126 -31.35 -4.66 -1.60
N GLN A 127 -30.31 -4.56 -2.44
CA GLN A 127 -30.44 -4.67 -3.90
C GLN A 127 -30.90 -6.05 -4.36
N ALA A 128 -30.54 -7.12 -3.65
CA ALA A 128 -31.03 -8.48 -3.93
C ALA A 128 -32.51 -8.64 -3.55
N GLN A 129 -32.96 -8.01 -2.46
CA GLN A 129 -34.37 -8.03 -2.05
C GLN A 129 -35.25 -7.22 -3.02
N GLU A 130 -34.80 -6.06 -3.48
CA GLU A 130 -35.52 -5.25 -4.49
C GLU A 130 -35.65 -5.98 -5.83
N LYS A 131 -34.60 -6.67 -6.30
CA LYS A 131 -34.65 -7.47 -7.54
C LYS A 131 -35.58 -8.68 -7.50
N VAL A 132 -35.80 -9.27 -6.32
CA VAL A 132 -36.72 -10.41 -6.16
C VAL A 132 -38.18 -9.94 -6.16
N GLN A 133 -38.45 -8.71 -5.73
CA GLN A 133 -39.79 -8.11 -5.74
C GLN A 133 -40.24 -7.67 -7.14
N GLU A 134 -39.29 -7.43 -8.07
CA GLU A 134 -39.56 -6.91 -9.43
C GLU A 134 -39.79 -7.98 -10.50
N GLN A 135 -39.69 -9.29 -10.21
CA GLN A 135 -40.13 -10.33 -11.15
C GLN A 135 -41.66 -10.46 -11.06
N PRO A 136 -42.44 -9.98 -12.05
CA PRO A 136 -43.89 -10.16 -12.02
C PRO A 136 -44.19 -11.62 -12.31
N GLN A 137 -45.06 -12.23 -11.50
CA GLN A 137 -45.75 -13.46 -11.89
C GLN A 137 -46.38 -13.21 -13.27
N THR A 138 -45.79 -13.82 -14.30
CA THR A 138 -46.46 -13.92 -15.61
C THR A 138 -47.40 -15.10 -15.48
N ASP A 139 -48.52 -14.88 -14.79
CA ASP A 139 -49.73 -15.68 -14.96
C ASP A 139 -50.32 -15.28 -16.31
N ALA A 140 -50.47 -16.24 -17.21
CA ALA A 140 -51.73 -16.52 -17.90
C ALA A 140 -51.53 -17.44 -19.12
N LEU A 141 -52.27 -18.56 -19.06
CA LEU A 141 -53.00 -19.26 -20.12
C LEU A 141 -52.21 -20.01 -21.20
#